data_AF-Q2FSU2-F1
#
_entry.id   AF-Q2FSU2-F1
#
_cell.length_a   1.000
_cell.length_b   1.000
_cell.length_c   1.000
_cell.angle_alpha   90.00
_cell.angle_beta   90.00
_cell.angle_gamma   90.00
#
_symmetry.space_group_name_H-M   'P 1'
#
loop_
_entity.id
_entity.type
_entity.pdbx_description
1 polymer ?
#
loop_
_entity_poly.entity_id
_entity_poly.type
_entity_poly.pdbx_seq_one_letter_code
_entity_poly.pdbx_strand_id
1 'polypeptide(L)'
;MGQTTYQGVPGILRPFKDYIEKRSLPAGSEIVFYGVPGTCTPFVELLCFAIRSLSLTCIFVPYTEEEKAQKLTIKPDVGFQASEAYPPKNPSFLVIMGGLAMPNMPVTADDVASVMKKWNGAGAIGICFMHMFEKAGWLDKMHFDLLIDADISVDVTSD
;
A
#
# COMPACT_ATOMS: atom_id res chain seq x y z
N MET A 1 -13.47 14.74 -1.27
CA MET A 1 -13.30 14.13 0.07
C MET A 1 -12.82 15.22 1.02
N GLY A 2 -13.13 15.13 2.32
CA GLY A 2 -12.51 16.05 3.29
C GLY A 2 -11.01 15.77 3.37
N GLN A 3 -10.18 16.81 3.36
CA GLN A 3 -8.72 16.70 3.46
C GLN A 3 -8.25 17.17 4.83
N THR A 4 -7.42 16.36 5.48
CA THR A 4 -6.75 16.70 6.75
C THR A 4 -5.26 16.48 6.58
N THR A 5 -4.46 17.47 6.95
CA THR A 5 -2.99 17.38 6.86
C THR A 5 -2.41 16.85 8.17
N TYR A 6 -1.59 15.80 8.06
CA TYR A 6 -0.80 15.27 9.17
C TYR A 6 0.69 15.48 8.89
N GLN A 7 1.54 15.28 9.90
CA GLN A 7 2.98 15.53 9.80
C GLN A 7 3.81 14.29 10.17
N GLY A 8 4.92 14.13 9.44
CA GLY A 8 5.89 13.06 9.64
C GLY A 8 5.34 11.64 9.42
N VAL A 9 6.15 10.65 9.78
CA VAL A 9 5.81 9.22 9.63
C VAL A 9 4.48 8.86 10.32
N PRO A 10 4.17 9.30 11.55
CA PRO A 10 2.89 9.01 12.18
C PRO A 10 1.68 9.53 11.40
N GLY A 11 1.87 10.59 10.60
CA GLY A 11 0.84 11.15 9.73
C GLY A 11 0.45 10.24 8.57
N ILE A 12 1.30 9.28 8.20
CA ILE A 12 0.98 8.22 7.23
C ILE A 12 0.35 7.03 7.97
N LEU A 13 0.98 6.60 9.07
CA LEU A 13 0.66 5.31 9.69
C LEU A 13 -0.65 5.30 10.48
N ARG A 14 -0.95 6.38 11.21
CA ARG A 14 -2.16 6.46 12.05
C ARG A 14 -3.44 6.46 11.22
N PRO A 15 -3.64 7.34 10.22
CA PRO A 15 -4.87 7.31 9.43
C PRO A 15 -5.02 5.99 8.65
N PHE A 16 -3.92 5.39 8.19
CA PHE A 16 -3.94 4.06 7.59
C PHE A 16 -4.49 2.99 8.55
N LYS A 17 -3.91 2.92 9.77
CA LYS A 17 -4.37 1.99 10.80
C LYS A 17 -5.84 2.25 11.17
N ASP A 18 -6.18 3.50 11.46
CA ASP A 18 -7.53 3.89 11.92
C ASP A 18 -8.60 3.53 10.88
N TYR A 19 -8.30 3.70 9.60
CA TYR A 19 -9.21 3.34 8.51
C TYR A 19 -9.47 1.83 8.44
N ILE A 20 -8.43 1.02 8.59
CA ILE A 20 -8.52 -0.44 8.56
C ILE A 20 -9.22 -0.96 9.82
N GLU A 21 -8.83 -0.47 11.01
CA GLU A 21 -9.37 -0.90 12.30
C GLU A 21 -10.88 -0.67 12.39
N LYS A 22 -11.39 0.44 11.84
CA LYS A 22 -12.83 0.75 11.77
C LYS A 22 -13.66 -0.29 11.00
N ARG A 23 -13.05 -1.08 10.11
CA ARG A 23 -13.77 -2.17 9.41
C ARG A 23 -13.95 -3.43 10.24
N SER A 24 -13.32 -3.54 11.41
CA SER A 24 -13.49 -4.67 12.33
C SER A 24 -13.33 -6.03 11.63
N LEU A 25 -12.29 -6.15 10.80
CA LEU A 25 -12.04 -7.35 10.02
C LEU A 25 -11.69 -8.54 10.93
N PRO A 26 -12.08 -9.78 10.56
CA PRO A 26 -11.66 -10.96 11.29
C PRO A 26 -10.15 -11.18 11.19
N ALA A 27 -9.57 -11.83 12.20
CA ALA A 27 -8.17 -12.23 12.18
C ALA A 27 -7.88 -13.11 10.94
N GLY A 28 -6.73 -12.89 10.31
CA GLY A 28 -6.33 -13.58 9.10
C GLY A 28 -6.83 -12.96 7.80
N SER A 29 -7.75 -11.98 7.83
CA SER A 29 -8.14 -11.20 6.65
C SER A 29 -6.94 -10.66 5.89
N GLU A 30 -7.00 -10.74 4.56
CA GLU A 30 -5.89 -10.38 3.66
C GLU A 30 -5.88 -8.87 3.37
N ILE A 31 -4.71 -8.26 3.50
CA ILE A 31 -4.40 -6.93 2.97
C ILE A 31 -3.24 -7.05 1.98
N VAL A 32 -3.51 -6.65 0.75
CA VAL A 32 -2.63 -6.91 -0.39
C VAL A 32 -2.06 -5.61 -0.91
N PHE A 33 -0.75 -5.48 -0.85
CA PHE A 33 0.00 -4.32 -1.29
C PHE A 33 0.57 -4.57 -2.69
N TYR A 34 0.14 -3.78 -3.67
CA TYR A 34 0.70 -3.80 -5.02
C TYR A 34 1.70 -2.66 -5.14
N GLY A 35 2.96 -2.98 -5.44
CA GLY A 35 4.02 -1.97 -5.45
C GLY A 35 5.27 -2.37 -6.20
N VAL A 36 6.14 -1.39 -6.41
CA VAL A 36 7.44 -1.59 -7.07
C VAL A 36 8.40 -2.24 -6.09
N PRO A 37 8.97 -3.42 -6.41
CA PRO A 37 9.95 -4.08 -5.55
C PRO A 37 11.17 -3.19 -5.27
N GLY A 38 11.65 -3.21 -4.02
CA GLY A 38 12.82 -2.44 -3.59
C GLY A 38 12.48 -1.01 -3.16
N THR A 39 11.66 -0.27 -3.91
CA THR A 39 11.31 1.12 -3.55
C THR A 39 10.05 1.21 -2.68
N CYS A 40 9.02 0.42 -2.99
CA CYS A 40 7.77 0.42 -2.21
C CYS A 40 7.87 -0.53 -1.00
N THR A 41 8.69 -1.58 -1.08
CA THR A 41 8.78 -2.62 -0.04
C THR A 41 9.04 -2.06 1.37
N PRO A 42 9.98 -1.13 1.60
CA PRO A 42 10.21 -0.59 2.94
C PRO A 42 8.99 0.15 3.53
N PHE A 43 8.24 0.87 2.69
CA PHE A 43 7.00 1.53 3.12
C PHE A 43 5.91 0.52 3.43
N VAL A 44 5.80 -0.55 2.63
CA VAL A 44 4.85 -1.63 2.88
C VAL A 44 5.17 -2.32 4.22
N GLU A 45 6.44 -2.63 4.50
CA GLU A 45 6.87 -3.20 5.79
C GLU A 45 6.49 -2.29 6.97
N LEU A 46 6.69 -0.98 6.81
CA LEU A 46 6.32 0.02 7.81
C LEU A 46 4.79 0.10 8.04
N LEU A 47 4.00 0.04 6.96
CA LEU A 47 2.53 0.01 7.02
C LEU A 47 2.03 -1.27 7.69
N CYS A 48 2.61 -2.42 7.36
CA CYS A 48 2.33 -3.70 8.02
C CYS A 48 2.64 -3.63 9.52
N PHE A 49 3.76 -3.01 9.88
CA PHE A 49 4.11 -2.79 11.28
C PHE A 49 3.08 -1.93 12.02
N ALA A 50 2.52 -0.90 11.36
CA ALA A 50 1.49 -0.04 11.94
C ALA A 50 0.22 -0.82 12.32
N ILE A 51 -0.17 -1.82 11.52
CA ILE A 51 -1.38 -2.63 11.71
C ILE A 51 -1.13 -3.97 12.39
N ARG A 52 0.08 -4.22 12.92
CA ARG A 52 0.48 -5.53 13.48
C ARG A 52 -0.42 -6.06 14.59
N SER A 53 -1.11 -5.18 15.33
CA SER A 53 -2.04 -5.55 16.39
C SER A 53 -3.39 -6.06 15.88
N LEU A 54 -3.68 -5.92 14.58
CA LEU A 54 -4.96 -6.30 13.96
C LEU A 54 -4.97 -7.75 13.45
N SER A 55 -3.87 -8.48 13.58
CA SER A 55 -3.74 -9.90 13.18
C SER A 55 -4.15 -10.17 11.72
N LEU A 56 -3.88 -9.23 10.81
CA LEU A 56 -4.15 -9.35 9.38
C LEU A 56 -3.01 -10.06 8.64
N THR A 57 -3.36 -10.73 7.53
CA THR A 57 -2.37 -11.33 6.62
C THR A 57 -1.89 -10.27 5.64
N CYS A 58 -0.66 -9.79 5.83
CA CYS A 58 -0.04 -8.81 4.94
C CYS A 58 0.65 -9.50 3.77
N ILE A 59 0.33 -9.10 2.54
CA ILE A 59 0.85 -9.71 1.31
C ILE A 59 1.41 -8.61 0.42
N PHE A 60 2.65 -8.75 -0.04
CA PHE A 60 3.24 -7.90 -1.06
C PHE A 60 3.19 -8.57 -2.43
N VAL A 61 2.60 -7.89 -3.40
CA VAL A 61 2.57 -8.27 -4.82
C VAL A 61 3.52 -7.35 -5.58
N PRO A 62 4.57 -7.89 -6.22
CA PRO A 62 5.42 -7.08 -7.09
C PRO A 62 4.62 -6.68 -8.33
N TYR A 63 4.49 -5.38 -8.58
CA TYR A 63 3.70 -4.84 -9.69
C TYR A 63 2.24 -5.34 -9.63
N THR A 64 1.81 -6.12 -10.61
CA THR A 64 0.51 -6.80 -10.68
C THR A 64 0.66 -8.33 -10.76
N GLU A 65 1.84 -8.87 -10.44
CA GLU A 65 2.21 -10.28 -10.59
C GLU A 65 1.86 -11.09 -9.34
N GLU A 66 0.57 -11.40 -9.16
CA GLU A 66 0.04 -12.09 -7.96
C GLU A 66 0.63 -13.48 -7.71
N GLU A 67 1.12 -14.16 -8.74
CA GLU A 67 1.82 -15.43 -8.62
C GLU A 67 3.19 -15.31 -7.95
N LYS A 68 3.79 -14.10 -7.96
CA LYS A 68 5.05 -13.79 -7.28
C LYS A 68 4.85 -13.21 -5.88
N ALA A 69 3.60 -13.11 -5.43
CA ALA A 69 3.25 -12.51 -4.17
C ALA A 69 3.95 -13.19 -2.98
N GLN A 70 4.37 -12.38 -2.01
CA GLN A 70 5.03 -12.83 -0.79
C GLN A 70 4.23 -12.39 0.43
N LYS A 71 4.01 -13.31 1.35
CA LYS A 71 3.54 -12.94 2.68
C LYS A 71 4.63 -12.18 3.42
N LEU A 72 4.23 -11.14 4.15
CA LEU A 72 5.10 -10.39 5.06
C LEU A 72 4.84 -10.84 6.49
N THR A 73 5.90 -11.19 7.22
CA THR A 73 5.82 -11.64 8.62
C THR A 73 6.77 -10.84 9.49
N ILE A 74 6.39 -10.64 10.75
CA ILE A 74 7.29 -10.02 11.72
C ILE A 74 8.42 -11.01 12.07
N LYS A 75 9.66 -10.56 11.85
CA LYS A 75 10.88 -11.23 12.32
C LYS A 75 11.32 -10.55 13.62
N PRO A 76 11.58 -11.33 14.70
CA PRO A 76 12.10 -10.77 15.95
C PRO A 76 13.32 -9.88 15.70
N ASP A 77 13.38 -8.76 16.42
CA ASP A 77 14.48 -7.79 16.38
C ASP A 77 14.77 -7.11 15.03
N VAL A 78 13.97 -7.38 13.98
CA VAL A 78 14.13 -6.79 12.64
C VAL A 78 12.89 -5.99 12.22
N GLY A 79 11.70 -6.58 12.33
CA GLY A 79 10.46 -6.01 11.79
C GLY A 79 9.81 -6.89 10.73
N PHE A 80 8.91 -6.33 9.91
CA PHE A 80 8.28 -7.08 8.82
C PHE A 80 9.28 -7.39 7.73
N GLN A 81 9.28 -8.63 7.24
CA GLN A 81 10.10 -9.10 6.12
C GLN A 81 9.29 -10.07 5.26
N ALA A 82 9.63 -10.17 3.97
CA ALA A 82 9.11 -11.23 3.10
C ALA A 82 9.49 -12.61 3.63
N SER A 83 8.55 -13.56 3.62
CA SER A 83 8.77 -14.90 4.16
C SER A 83 8.57 -16.02 3.16
N GLU A 84 7.39 -16.09 2.55
CA GLU A 84 6.97 -17.24 1.74
C GLU A 84 6.01 -16.80 0.64
N ALA A 85 6.00 -17.56 -0.46
CA ALA A 85 5.08 -17.34 -1.56
C ALA A 85 3.63 -17.47 -1.06
N TYR A 86 2.83 -16.45 -1.34
CA TYR A 86 1.45 -16.38 -0.89
C TYR A 86 0.62 -15.56 -1.88
N PRO A 87 0.11 -16.19 -2.97
CA PRO A 87 -0.85 -15.54 -3.85
C PRO A 87 -2.12 -15.13 -3.08
N PRO A 88 -2.66 -13.93 -3.31
CA PRO A 88 -3.92 -13.49 -2.72
C PRO A 88 -5.08 -14.43 -3.05
N LYS A 89 -6.00 -14.60 -2.10
CA LYS A 89 -7.15 -15.51 -2.24
C LYS A 89 -8.48 -14.77 -2.10
N ASN A 90 -8.57 -13.88 -1.12
CA ASN A 90 -9.77 -13.07 -0.87
C ASN A 90 -9.39 -11.80 -0.10
N PRO A 91 -8.82 -10.79 -0.80
CA PRO A 91 -8.40 -9.54 -0.21
C PRO A 91 -9.57 -8.82 0.45
N SER A 92 -9.39 -8.37 1.69
CA SER A 92 -10.29 -7.39 2.33
C SER A 92 -9.93 -5.96 1.91
N PHE A 93 -8.65 -5.72 1.64
CA PHE A 93 -8.13 -4.45 1.15
C PHE A 93 -7.07 -4.65 0.06
N LEU A 94 -7.11 -3.79 -0.96
CA LEU A 94 -6.04 -3.58 -1.91
C LEU A 94 -5.36 -2.25 -1.56
N VAL A 95 -4.05 -2.27 -1.40
CA VAL A 95 -3.23 -1.08 -1.19
C VAL A 95 -2.37 -0.87 -2.42
N ILE A 96 -2.68 0.17 -3.20
CA ILE A 96 -1.95 0.52 -4.41
C ILE A 96 -0.88 1.54 -4.03
N MET A 97 0.38 1.19 -4.28
CA MET A 97 1.53 2.06 -4.00
C MET A 97 1.82 2.97 -5.19
N GLY A 98 2.03 4.27 -4.93
CA GLY A 98 2.26 5.30 -5.94
C GLY A 98 3.47 5.05 -6.85
N GLY A 99 4.43 4.24 -6.41
CA GLY A 99 5.56 3.81 -7.23
C GLY A 99 5.13 3.18 -8.56
N LEU A 100 3.98 2.48 -8.59
CA LEU A 100 3.45 1.87 -9.82
C LEU A 100 3.07 2.89 -10.89
N ALA A 101 2.77 4.13 -10.48
CA ALA A 101 2.39 5.22 -11.36
C ALA A 101 3.59 6.04 -11.86
N MET A 102 4.81 5.72 -11.42
CA MET A 102 6.01 6.39 -11.91
C MET A 102 6.25 6.13 -13.40
N PRO A 103 6.95 7.03 -14.11
CA PRO A 103 7.38 6.79 -15.49
C PRO A 103 8.20 5.50 -15.63
N ASN A 104 8.11 4.87 -16.81
CA ASN A 104 8.87 3.66 -17.19
C ASN A 104 8.61 2.43 -16.30
N MET A 105 7.48 2.38 -15.59
CA MET A 105 7.04 1.17 -14.91
C MET A 105 6.49 0.15 -15.91
N PRO A 106 6.66 -1.16 -15.63
CA PRO A 106 6.17 -2.22 -16.51
C PRO A 106 4.64 -2.43 -16.41
N VAL A 107 3.93 -1.54 -15.74
CA VAL A 107 2.48 -1.60 -15.51
C VAL A 107 1.82 -0.27 -15.82
N THR A 108 0.56 -0.33 -16.24
CA THR A 108 -0.27 0.82 -16.57
C THR A 108 -1.41 1.00 -15.57
N ALA A 109 -2.08 2.16 -15.62
CA ALA A 109 -3.30 2.40 -14.85
C ALA A 109 -4.41 1.38 -15.17
N ASP A 110 -4.49 0.91 -16.42
CA ASP A 110 -5.54 -0.02 -16.85
C ASP A 110 -5.26 -1.44 -16.33
N ASP A 111 -3.98 -1.83 -16.19
CA ASP A 111 -3.58 -3.09 -15.54
C ASP A 111 -3.99 -3.09 -14.07
N VAL A 112 -3.71 -2.01 -13.34
CA VAL A 112 -4.09 -1.86 -11.93
C VAL A 112 -5.61 -1.78 -11.76
N ALA A 113 -6.31 -1.05 -12.63
CA ALA A 113 -7.77 -1.02 -12.64
C ALA A 113 -8.38 -2.41 -12.87
N SER A 114 -7.74 -3.24 -13.71
CA SER A 114 -8.16 -4.62 -13.94
C SER A 114 -8.00 -5.49 -12.70
N VAL A 115 -6.92 -5.32 -11.93
CA VAL A 115 -6.73 -5.96 -10.61
C VAL A 115 -7.81 -5.50 -9.62
N MET A 116 -8.07 -4.20 -9.53
CA MET A 116 -9.12 -3.67 -8.64
C MET A 116 -10.52 -4.20 -9.02
N LYS A 117 -10.78 -4.33 -10.33
CA LYS A 117 -12.04 -4.91 -10.82
C LYS A 117 -12.14 -6.41 -10.52
N LYS A 118 -11.05 -7.16 -10.60
CA LYS A 118 -10.99 -8.58 -10.21
C LYS A 118 -11.38 -8.77 -8.74
N TRP A 119 -10.94 -7.86 -7.87
CA TRP A 119 -11.21 -7.87 -6.43
C TRP A 119 -12.21 -6.78 -6.01
N ASN A 120 -13.30 -6.61 -6.75
CA ASN A 120 -14.27 -5.51 -6.56
C ASN A 120 -14.98 -5.45 -5.19
N GLY A 121 -14.89 -6.51 -4.38
CA GLY A 121 -15.41 -6.53 -3.01
C GLY A 121 -14.42 -6.03 -1.95
N ALA A 122 -13.15 -5.81 -2.32
CA ALA A 122 -12.12 -5.31 -1.42
C ALA A 122 -12.16 -3.77 -1.34
N GLY A 123 -11.84 -3.21 -0.17
CA GLY A 123 -11.63 -1.77 -0.06
C GLY A 123 -10.36 -1.34 -0.80
N ALA A 124 -10.37 -0.16 -1.42
CA ALA A 124 -9.25 0.36 -2.19
C ALA A 124 -8.53 1.49 -1.45
N ILE A 125 -7.24 1.33 -1.19
CA ILE A 125 -6.39 2.32 -0.53
C ILE A 125 -5.27 2.73 -1.49
N GLY A 126 -5.12 4.03 -1.74
CA GLY A 126 -3.97 4.59 -2.46
C GLY A 126 -2.96 5.16 -1.46
N ILE A 127 -1.68 4.81 -1.61
CA ILE A 127 -0.60 5.43 -0.84
C ILE A 127 0.47 5.92 -1.81
N CYS A 128 0.64 7.23 -1.91
CA CYS A 128 1.66 7.84 -2.77
C CYS A 128 2.43 8.94 -2.06
N PHE A 129 3.47 9.39 -2.75
CA PHE A 129 4.26 10.53 -2.34
C PHE A 129 4.30 11.55 -3.47
N MET A 130 4.38 12.82 -3.12
CA MET A 130 4.56 13.93 -4.07
C MET A 130 3.48 13.96 -5.17
N HIS A 131 2.21 13.64 -4.86
CA HIS A 131 1.09 13.66 -5.81
C HIS A 131 1.23 12.70 -7.00
N MET A 132 1.93 11.57 -6.83
CA MET A 132 2.26 10.71 -7.97
C MET A 132 1.03 10.19 -8.73
N PHE A 133 -0.05 9.79 -8.05
CA PHE A 133 -1.26 9.32 -8.74
C PHE A 133 -1.95 10.43 -9.53
N GLU A 134 -2.00 11.65 -9.00
CA GLU A 134 -2.58 12.79 -9.69
C GLU A 134 -1.73 13.17 -10.91
N LYS A 135 -0.42 13.32 -10.73
CA LYS A 135 0.54 13.64 -11.80
C LYS A 135 0.51 12.62 -12.94
N ALA A 136 0.26 11.35 -12.63
CA ALA A 136 0.15 10.28 -13.61
C ALA A 136 -1.25 10.16 -14.25
N GLY A 137 -2.24 10.95 -13.79
CA GLY A 137 -3.63 10.88 -14.26
C GLY A 137 -4.37 9.61 -13.84
N TRP A 138 -3.93 8.93 -12.78
CA TRP A 138 -4.54 7.68 -12.32
C TRP A 138 -5.86 7.93 -11.58
N LEU A 139 -5.98 9.08 -10.90
CA LEU A 139 -7.19 9.43 -10.14
C LEU A 139 -8.44 9.62 -11.04
N ASP A 140 -8.25 9.86 -12.34
CA ASP A 140 -9.35 9.91 -13.31
C ASP A 140 -9.85 8.52 -13.73
N LYS A 141 -9.02 7.48 -13.52
CA LYS A 141 -9.28 6.10 -13.95
C LYS A 141 -9.68 5.17 -12.82
N MET A 142 -9.27 5.47 -11.59
CA MET A 142 -9.55 4.63 -10.43
C MET A 142 -9.89 5.46 -9.19
N HIS A 143 -10.75 4.90 -8.35
CA HIS A 143 -11.20 5.52 -7.11
C HIS A 143 -10.60 4.79 -5.91
N PHE A 144 -10.08 5.57 -4.96
CA PHE A 144 -9.61 5.06 -3.67
C PHE A 144 -10.59 5.48 -2.57
N ASP A 145 -10.96 4.54 -1.70
CA ASP A 145 -11.77 4.81 -0.52
C ASP A 145 -10.97 5.61 0.54
N LEU A 146 -9.65 5.41 0.55
CA LEU A 146 -8.67 6.20 1.29
C LEU A 146 -7.49 6.50 0.38
N LEU A 147 -7.15 7.77 0.24
CA LEU A 147 -5.90 8.21 -0.39
C LEU A 147 -5.02 8.89 0.66
N ILE A 148 -3.82 8.34 0.87
CA ILE A 148 -2.77 8.97 1.64
C ILE A 148 -1.71 9.44 0.65
N ASP A 149 -1.52 10.75 0.58
CA ASP A 149 -0.51 11.39 -0.24
C ASP A 149 0.37 12.25 0.65
N ALA A 150 1.67 11.95 0.65
CA ALA A 150 2.63 12.57 1.55
C ALA A 150 3.71 13.33 0.77
N ASP A 151 4.02 14.53 1.21
CA ASP A 151 5.16 15.29 0.71
C ASP A 151 6.40 15.01 1.56
N ILE A 152 7.53 14.75 0.88
CA ILE A 152 8.84 14.60 1.53
C ILE A 152 9.71 15.77 1.12
N SER A 153 10.13 16.55 2.10
CA SER A 153 11.15 17.61 1.93
C SER A 153 12.44 17.16 2.60
N VAL A 154 13.58 17.48 1.99
CA VAL A 154 14.91 17.07 2.46
C VAL A 154 15.83 18.29 2.47
N ASP A 155 16.33 18.64 3.65
CA ASP A 155 17.39 19.63 3.81
C ASP A 155 18.75 18.91 3.83
N VAL A 156 19.66 19.32 2.94
CA VAL A 156 21.02 18.76 2.87
C VAL A 156 22.00 19.86 3.29
N THR A 157 22.75 19.61 4.36
CA THR A 157 23.83 20.49 4.82
C THR A 157 25.16 19.76 4.62
N SER A 158 26.12 20.42 3.98
CA SER A 158 27.50 19.95 3.85
C SER A 158 28.46 21.07 4.25
N ASP A 159 29.63 20.71 4.78
CA ASP A 159 30.73 21.64 5.06
C ASP A 159 31.32 22.26 3.79
#